data_AF-A0A1I5F2C2-F1
#
_entry.id   AF-A0A1I5F2C2-F1
#
_cell.length_a   1.000
_cell.length_b   1.000
_cell.length_c   1.000
_cell.angle_alpha   90.00
_cell.angle_beta   90.00
_cell.angle_gamma   90.00
#
_symmetry.space_group_name_H-M   'P 1'
#
loop_
_entity.id
_entity.type
_entity.pdbx_description
1 polymer ?
#
loop_
_entity_poly.entity_id
_entity_poly.type
_entity_poly.pdbx_seq_one_letter_code
_entity_poly.pdbx_strand_id
1 'polypeptide(L)' 'MVGTFYSRPSPDEPEFVSVGTQVEIGTPVCIIEVTKLFTTIESTKAGTVKAILAEDGQLVDYGQALFVID' A
#
# COMPACT_ATOMS: atom_id res chain seq x y z
N MET A 1 -9.48 9.67 9.09
CA MET A 1 -8.54 9.07 10.06
C MET A 1 -7.21 9.05 9.36
N VAL A 2 -6.26 9.82 9.87
CA VAL A 2 -4.95 9.98 9.22
C VAL A 2 -4.03 8.85 9.64
N GLY A 3 -3.40 8.21 8.66
CA GLY A 3 -2.35 7.23 8.87
C GLY A 3 -1.11 7.57 8.05
N THR A 4 -0.02 6.84 8.28
CA THR A 4 1.23 6.97 7.52
C THR A 4 1.38 5.78 6.59
N PHE A 5 1.63 6.05 5.30
CA PHE A 5 1.84 5.03 4.29
C PHE A 5 3.26 4.47 4.33
N TYR A 6 3.39 3.15 4.21
CA TYR A 6 4.64 2.49 3.89
C TYR A 6 4.45 1.36 2.87
N SER A 7 5.31 1.33 1.87
CA SER A 7 5.39 0.36 0.79
C SER A 7 6.04 -0.96 1.19
N ARG A 8 6.65 -1.03 2.38
CA ARG A 8 7.41 -2.17 2.89
C ARG A 8 6.90 -2.60 4.27
N PRO A 9 6.96 -3.89 4.62
CA PRO A 9 6.60 -4.37 5.96
C PRO A 9 7.58 -3.89 7.04
N SER A 10 8.86 -3.69 6.67
CA SER A 10 9.90 -3.14 7.53
C SER A 10 10.99 -2.43 6.69
N PRO A 11 11.85 -1.59 7.28
CA PRO A 11 12.86 -0.82 6.54
C PRO A 11 13.85 -1.67 5.72
N ASP A 12 14.12 -2.89 6.18
CA ASP A 12 15.12 -3.81 5.60
C ASP A 12 14.50 -4.85 4.65
N GLU A 13 13.19 -4.84 4.49
CA GLU A 13 12.45 -5.75 3.62
C GLU A 13 12.08 -5.13 2.28
N PRO A 14 11.87 -5.94 1.23
CA PRO A 14 11.44 -5.44 -0.07
C PRO A 14 10.03 -4.84 -0.02
N GLU A 15 9.72 -4.02 -1.01
CA GLU A 15 8.37 -3.49 -1.21
C GLU A 15 7.39 -4.63 -1.44
N PHE A 16 6.17 -4.49 -0.94
CA PHE A 16 5.10 -5.47 -1.17
C PHE A 16 4.85 -5.64 -2.67
N VAL A 17 4.78 -4.53 -3.39
CA VAL A 17 4.52 -4.47 -4.83
C VAL A 17 5.23 -3.29 -5.47
N SER A 18 5.48 -3.40 -6.78
CA SER A 18 6.03 -2.33 -7.61
C SER A 18 5.17 -2.12 -8.85
N VAL A 19 5.38 -1.02 -9.60
CA VAL A 19 4.69 -0.82 -10.88
C VAL A 19 5.03 -1.97 -11.83
N GLY A 20 4.00 -2.62 -12.38
CA GLY A 20 4.13 -3.82 -13.21
C GLY A 20 3.92 -5.13 -12.45
N THR A 21 3.87 -5.11 -11.11
CA THR A 21 3.54 -6.31 -10.32
C THR A 21 2.09 -6.73 -10.55
N GLN A 22 1.87 -8.02 -10.81
CA GLN A 22 0.53 -8.64 -10.80
C GLN A 22 0.11 -8.94 -9.37
N VAL A 23 -1.13 -8.62 -9.04
CA VAL A 23 -1.74 -8.86 -7.73
C VAL A 23 -3.06 -9.62 -7.88
N GLU A 24 -3.39 -10.41 -6.88
CA GLU A 24 -4.70 -11.04 -6.72
C GLU A 24 -5.48 -10.35 -5.61
N ILE A 25 -6.79 -10.65 -5.51
CA ILE A 25 -7.59 -10.21 -4.36
C ILE A 25 -6.97 -10.81 -3.09
N GLY A 26 -6.71 -9.98 -2.08
CA GLY A 26 -6.06 -10.38 -0.84
C GLY A 26 -4.53 -10.25 -0.86
N THR A 27 -3.92 -9.90 -1.99
CA THR A 27 -2.45 -9.68 -2.03
C THR A 27 -2.10 -8.43 -1.21
N PRO A 28 -1.18 -8.51 -0.22
CA PRO A 28 -0.71 -7.34 0.51
C PRO A 28 -0.03 -6.33 -0.42
N VAL A 29 -0.34 -5.04 -0.28
CA VAL A 29 0.20 -3.97 -1.15
C VAL A 29 0.90 -2.85 -0.39
N CYS A 30 0.54 -2.59 0.86
CA CYS A 30 1.20 -1.63 1.73
C CYS A 30 0.82 -1.88 3.20
N ILE A 31 1.45 -1.13 4.11
CA ILE A 31 0.97 -0.97 5.49
C ILE A 31 0.61 0.48 5.74
N ILE A 32 -0.43 0.69 6.55
CA ILE A 32 -0.79 2.00 7.10
C ILE A 32 -0.58 1.98 8.60
N GLU A 33 0.23 2.91 9.08
CA GLU A 33 0.45 3.13 10.51
C GLU A 33 -0.56 4.16 11.05
N VAL A 34 -1.30 3.81 12.11
CA VAL A 34 -2.14 4.73 12.87
C VAL A 34 -1.80 4.62 14.35
N THR A 35 -1.17 5.65 14.92
CA THR A 35 -0.85 5.72 16.36
C THR A 35 -0.15 4.46 16.90
N LYS A 36 0.90 3.98 16.18
CA LYS A 36 1.68 2.74 16.44
C LYS A 36 1.02 1.43 16.05
N LEU A 37 -0.20 1.44 15.50
CA LEU A 37 -0.82 0.25 14.93
C LEU A 37 -0.50 0.17 13.43
N PHE A 38 0.17 -0.89 13.01
CA PHE A 38 0.47 -1.17 11.61
C PHE A 38 -0.59 -2.10 11.04
N THR A 39 -1.36 -1.62 10.06
CA THR A 39 -2.40 -2.41 9.40
C THR A 39 -1.97 -2.70 7.97
N THR A 40 -1.85 -3.97 7.62
CA THR A 40 -1.62 -4.39 6.24
C THR A 40 -2.86 -4.14 5.41
N ILE A 41 -2.68 -3.50 4.26
CA ILE A 41 -3.73 -3.29 3.28
C ILE A 41 -3.54 -4.30 2.16
N GLU A 42 -4.64 -4.96 1.81
CA GLU A 42 -4.69 -5.97 0.77
C GLU A 42 -5.41 -5.41 -0.46
N SER A 43 -5.01 -5.87 -1.65
CA SER A 43 -5.70 -5.51 -2.88
C SER A 43 -7.11 -6.07 -2.88
N THR A 44 -8.11 -5.22 -3.18
CA THR A 44 -9.51 -5.62 -3.31
C THR A 44 -9.86 -6.11 -4.72
N LYS A 45 -8.90 -6.04 -5.65
CA LYS A 45 -9.06 -6.52 -7.02
C LYS A 45 -7.80 -7.20 -7.55
N ALA A 46 -7.98 -8.15 -8.45
CA ALA A 46 -6.87 -8.72 -9.20
C ALA A 46 -6.52 -7.81 -10.38
N GLY A 47 -5.24 -7.75 -10.76
CA GLY A 47 -4.79 -6.93 -11.88
C GLY A 47 -3.30 -6.63 -11.83
N THR A 48 -2.86 -5.63 -12.59
CA THR A 48 -1.47 -5.16 -12.58
C THR A 48 -1.40 -3.78 -11.95
N VAL A 49 -0.45 -3.57 -11.04
CA VAL A 49 -0.17 -2.26 -10.45
C VAL A 49 0.35 -1.32 -11.55
N LYS A 50 -0.41 -0.26 -11.86
CA LYS A 50 -0.07 0.76 -12.86
C LYS A 50 0.61 1.98 -12.24
N ALA A 51 0.22 2.34 -11.02
CA ALA A 51 0.81 3.46 -10.30
C ALA A 51 0.68 3.27 -8.79
N ILE A 52 1.67 3.80 -8.07
CA ILE A 52 1.65 3.99 -6.62
C ILE A 52 1.56 5.51 -6.41
N LEU A 53 0.55 5.97 -5.69
CA LEU A 53 0.18 7.38 -5.56
C LEU A 53 0.58 7.99 -4.21
N ALA A 54 1.28 7.22 -3.39
CA ALA A 54 1.77 7.64 -2.07
C ALA A 54 3.25 7.27 -1.93
N GLU A 55 3.96 8.09 -1.15
CA GLU A 55 5.37 7.89 -0.82
C GLU A 55 5.55 7.37 0.61
N ASP A 56 6.65 6.67 0.88
CA ASP A 56 6.96 6.19 2.22
C ASP A 56 7.04 7.34 3.24
N GLY A 57 6.34 7.21 4.36
CA GLY A 57 6.27 8.24 5.39
C GLY A 57 5.24 9.34 5.09
N GLN A 58 4.53 9.28 3.97
CA GLN A 58 3.47 10.24 3.64
C GLN A 58 2.23 10.02 4.51
N LEU A 59 1.65 11.12 4.99
CA LEU A 59 0.34 11.10 5.64
C LEU A 59 -0.76 10.88 4.60
N VAL A 60 -1.64 9.93 4.88
CA VAL A 60 -2.80 9.59 4.05
C VAL A 60 -4.08 9.62 4.89
N ASP A 61 -5.19 10.03 4.28
CA ASP A 61 -6.50 10.05 4.95
C ASP A 61 -7.44 8.99 4.37
N TYR A 62 -8.55 8.79 5.08
CA TYR A 62 -9.61 7.87 4.67
C TYR A 62 -10.16 8.24 3.28
N GLY A 63 -10.23 7.26 2.40
CA GLY A 63 -10.74 7.42 1.03
C GLY A 63 -9.73 8.00 0.04
N GLN A 64 -8.50 8.32 0.46
CA GLN A 64 -7.43 8.71 -0.45
C GLN A 64 -7.00 7.52 -1.32
N ALA A 65 -6.85 7.77 -2.62
CA ALA A 65 -6.33 6.76 -3.55
C ALA A 65 -4.84 6.52 -3.32
N LEU A 66 -4.44 5.25 -3.18
CA LEU A 66 -3.05 4.84 -2.94
C LEU A 66 -2.43 4.11 -4.14
N PHE A 67 -3.22 3.35 -4.88
CA PHE A 67 -2.78 2.56 -6.01
C PHE A 67 -3.75 2.68 -7.17
N VAL A 68 -3.21 2.61 -8.39
CA VAL A 68 -3.98 2.35 -9.61
C VAL A 68 -3.66 0.93 -10.04
N ILE A 69 -4.68 0.08 -10.10
CA ILE A 69 -4.59 -1.30 -10.57
C ILE A 69 -5.51 -1.40 -11.81
N ASP A 70 -5.14 -2.20 -12.81
CA ASP A 70 -5.99 -2.58 -13.97
C ASP A 70 -7.18 -3.45 -13.54
#